data_AF-A0AAW6LRH2-F1
#
_entry.id   AF-A0AAW6LRH2-F1
#
_cell.length_a   1.000
_cell.length_b   1.000
_cell.length_c   1.000
_cell.angle_alpha   90.00
_cell.angle_beta   90.00
_cell.angle_gamma   90.00
#
_symmetry.space_group_name_H-M   'P 1'
#
loop_
_entity.id
_entity.type
_entity.pdbx_description
1 polymer ?
#
loop_
_entity_poly.entity_id
_entity_poly.type
_entity_poly.pdbx_seq_one_letter_code
_entity_poly.pdbx_strand_id
1 'polypeptide(L)'
;MAAAKSKNVTVDEVIDEVVEAPKSMWEEILDEANENYEPPKPFLFDAYDPPIEITAPDSLERSLALATLLDVDGNVSPDDMRPMLEALFGEYAFPYVWAKIRNKHPDVTHYLVERINKHFHGDATNGAKKLPGGSQGS
;
A
#
# COMPACT_ATOMS: atom_id res chain seq x y z
N MET A 1 9.90 -78.12 23.65
CA MET A 1 10.26 -76.69 23.77
C MET A 1 10.96 -76.29 22.47
N ALA A 2 10.29 -75.50 21.63
CA ALA A 2 10.82 -75.00 20.37
C ALA A 2 11.30 -73.56 20.56
N ALA A 3 12.48 -73.22 20.03
CA ALA A 3 12.96 -71.84 19.97
C ALA A 3 13.30 -71.52 18.51
N ALA A 4 12.39 -70.82 17.85
CA ALA A 4 12.62 -70.20 16.55
C ALA A 4 13.37 -68.88 16.77
N LYS A 5 14.54 -68.70 16.14
CA LYS A 5 15.24 -67.41 16.10
C LYS A 5 14.76 -66.62 14.88
N SER A 6 14.24 -65.44 15.18
CA SER A 6 13.62 -64.48 14.27
C SER A 6 14.60 -63.90 13.25
N LYS A 7 14.12 -63.70 12.01
CA LYS A 7 14.81 -62.96 10.96
C LYS A 7 14.84 -61.48 11.33
N ASN A 8 16.02 -60.87 11.28
CA ASN A 8 16.17 -59.44 11.48
C ASN A 8 15.90 -58.75 10.13
N VAL A 9 14.70 -58.18 9.98
CA VAL A 9 14.38 -57.26 8.89
C VAL A 9 14.41 -55.87 9.53
N THR A 10 15.41 -55.07 9.18
CA THR A 10 15.45 -53.66 9.56
C THR A 10 14.42 -52.91 8.75
N VAL A 11 13.42 -52.40 9.46
CA VAL A 11 12.33 -51.56 8.96
C VAL A 11 12.81 -50.12 8.93
N ASP A 12 12.18 -49.35 8.05
CA ASP A 12 11.99 -47.90 8.14
C ASP A 12 13.08 -47.01 7.54
N GLU A 13 13.07 -46.98 6.21
CA GLU A 13 13.19 -45.74 5.46
C GLU A 13 11.93 -44.89 5.77
N VAL A 14 11.94 -44.15 6.88
CA VAL A 14 10.90 -43.15 7.18
C VAL A 14 11.12 -42.00 6.21
N ILE A 15 10.37 -42.03 5.11
CA ILE A 15 10.13 -40.84 4.30
C ILE A 15 9.27 -39.95 5.20
N ASP A 16 9.88 -38.96 5.84
CA ASP A 16 9.15 -37.83 6.42
C ASP A 16 8.46 -37.12 5.25
N GLU A 17 7.24 -37.56 4.91
CA GLU A 17 6.31 -36.74 4.16
C GLU A 17 6.07 -35.51 5.02
N VAL A 18 6.74 -34.41 4.69
CA VAL A 18 6.42 -33.09 5.21
C VAL A 18 5.03 -32.76 4.70
N VAL A 19 4.01 -33.14 5.48
CA VAL A 19 2.64 -32.76 5.23
C VAL A 19 2.58 -31.26 5.47
N GLU A 20 2.66 -30.46 4.40
CA GLU A 20 2.44 -29.03 4.53
C GLU A 20 1.05 -28.82 5.13
N ALA A 21 1.02 -28.14 6.28
CA ALA A 21 -0.23 -27.77 6.91
C ALA A 21 -1.05 -26.92 5.94
N PRO A 22 -2.38 -27.12 5.86
CA PRO A 22 -3.21 -26.31 4.98
C PRO A 22 -3.03 -24.83 5.33
N LYS A 23 -2.76 -24.00 4.31
CA LYS A 23 -2.64 -22.55 4.47
C LYS A 23 -3.89 -21.99 5.16
N SER A 24 -3.69 -20.98 6.00
CA SER A 24 -4.81 -20.27 6.58
C SER A 24 -5.50 -19.40 5.53
N MET A 25 -6.81 -19.17 5.70
CA MET A 25 -7.58 -18.22 4.88
C MET A 25 -6.90 -16.84 4.77
N TRP A 26 -6.24 -16.39 5.84
CA TRP A 26 -5.53 -15.11 5.86
C TRP A 26 -4.31 -15.11 4.94
N GLU A 27 -3.53 -16.20 4.93
CA GLU A 27 -2.37 -16.34 4.05
C GLU A 27 -2.81 -16.45 2.59
N GLU A 28 -3.91 -17.13 2.30
CA GLU A 28 -4.51 -17.16 0.96
C GLU A 28 -4.90 -15.75 0.48
N ILE A 29 -5.57 -14.96 1.34
CA ILE A 29 -5.93 -13.57 1.03
C ILE A 29 -4.68 -12.71 0.78
N LEU A 30 -3.63 -12.87 1.59
CA LEU A 30 -2.38 -12.13 1.40
C LEU A 30 -1.68 -12.51 0.09
N ASP A 31 -1.63 -13.79 -0.23
CA ASP A 31 -1.03 -14.28 -1.46
C ASP A 31 -1.80 -13.74 -2.67
N GLU A 32 -3.12 -13.86 -2.68
CA GLU A 32 -3.99 -13.35 -3.75
C GLU A 32 -3.88 -11.83 -3.92
N ALA A 33 -3.88 -11.07 -2.82
CA ALA A 33 -3.80 -9.61 -2.88
C ALA A 33 -2.42 -9.12 -3.37
N ASN A 34 -1.35 -9.84 -3.05
CA ASN A 34 0.01 -9.44 -3.39
C ASN A 34 0.53 -10.06 -4.70
N GLU A 35 -0.15 -11.05 -5.27
CA GLU A 35 0.32 -11.81 -6.45
C GLU A 35 0.78 -10.92 -7.61
N ASN A 36 0.12 -9.77 -7.80
CA ASN A 36 0.44 -8.80 -8.85
C ASN A 36 0.66 -7.38 -8.31
N TYR A 37 0.91 -7.23 -7.01
CA TYR A 37 1.12 -5.93 -6.40
C TYR A 37 2.56 -5.46 -6.59
N GLU A 38 2.75 -4.52 -7.52
CA GLU A 38 3.99 -3.76 -7.62
C GLU A 38 3.76 -2.35 -7.04
N PRO A 39 4.41 -2.00 -5.91
CA PRO A 39 4.25 -0.66 -5.34
C PRO A 39 4.79 0.38 -6.34
N PRO A 40 4.05 1.48 -6.57
CA PRO A 40 4.49 2.52 -7.47
C PRO A 40 5.79 3.15 -6.97
N LYS A 41 6.64 3.60 -7.90
CA LYS A 41 7.87 4.31 -7.56
C LYS A 41 7.55 5.53 -6.69
N PRO A 42 8.35 5.81 -5.64
CA PRO A 42 8.11 6.97 -4.79
C PRO A 42 8.28 8.28 -5.58
N PHE A 43 7.59 9.33 -5.13
CA PHE A 43 7.85 10.69 -5.56
C PHE A 43 9.06 11.22 -4.78
N LEU A 44 10.06 11.75 -5.48
CA LEU A 44 11.28 12.27 -4.88
C LEU A 44 11.15 13.76 -4.57
N PHE A 45 11.13 14.13 -3.29
CA PHE A 45 11.13 15.51 -2.83
C PHE A 45 12.57 16.02 -2.68
N ASP A 46 13.01 16.79 -3.67
CA ASP A 46 14.39 17.24 -3.91
C ASP A 46 14.85 18.45 -3.07
N ALA A 47 14.07 18.84 -2.06
CA ALA A 47 14.44 19.95 -1.17
C ALA A 47 15.52 19.59 -0.12
N TYR A 48 16.02 18.36 -0.17
CA TYR A 48 17.00 17.74 0.73
C TYR A 48 17.98 16.86 -0.06
N ASP A 49 19.14 16.57 0.55
CA ASP A 49 20.15 15.64 0.03
C ASP A 49 20.52 14.62 1.13
N PRO A 50 20.21 13.32 0.97
CA PRO A 50 19.48 12.75 -0.16
C PRO A 50 18.00 13.21 -0.23
N PRO A 51 17.33 13.12 -1.39
CA PRO A 51 15.92 13.45 -1.53
C PRO A 51 15.03 12.66 -0.56
N ILE A 52 13.96 13.29 -0.09
CA ILE A 52 12.96 12.61 0.74
C ILE A 52 11.99 11.86 -0.16
N GLU A 53 11.80 10.56 0.10
CA GLU A 53 10.85 9.73 -0.64
C GLU A 53 9.45 9.88 -0.06
N ILE A 54 8.49 10.21 -0.92
CA ILE A 54 7.05 10.18 -0.64
C ILE A 54 6.51 8.92 -1.31
N THR A 55 5.91 8.01 -0.54
CA THR A 55 5.27 6.79 -1.07
C THR A 55 3.81 7.04 -1.42
N ALA A 56 3.25 6.22 -2.31
CA ALA A 56 1.82 6.30 -2.62
C ALA A 56 0.97 6.07 -1.34
N PRO A 57 -0.22 6.67 -1.23
CA PRO A 57 -1.15 6.41 -0.13
C PRO A 57 -1.87 5.05 -0.31
N ASP A 58 -1.10 3.99 -0.46
CA ASP A 58 -1.54 2.62 -0.75
C ASP A 58 -2.00 1.83 0.50
N SER A 59 -1.71 2.34 1.70
CA SER A 59 -2.22 1.75 2.94
C SER A 59 -3.70 2.06 3.13
N LEU A 60 -4.42 1.12 3.77
CA LEU A 60 -5.85 1.28 4.10
C LEU A 60 -6.09 2.56 4.91
N GLU A 61 -5.25 2.84 5.91
CA GLU A 61 -5.38 4.03 6.76
C GLU A 61 -5.19 5.33 5.98
N ARG A 62 -4.20 5.40 5.08
CA ARG A 62 -3.96 6.60 4.27
C ARG A 62 -5.05 6.80 3.21
N SER A 63 -5.50 5.71 2.58
CA SER A 63 -6.63 5.73 1.65
C SER A 63 -7.93 6.18 2.34
N LEU A 64 -8.23 5.66 3.53
CA LEU A 64 -9.40 6.05 4.31
C LEU A 64 -9.31 7.51 4.76
N ALA A 65 -8.16 7.96 5.26
CA ALA A 65 -7.96 9.35 5.67
C ALA A 65 -8.21 10.31 4.49
N LEU A 66 -7.67 10.01 3.30
CA LEU A 66 -7.93 10.83 2.11
C LEU A 66 -9.40 10.79 1.69
N ALA A 67 -10.06 9.62 1.74
CA ALA A 67 -11.47 9.50 1.41
C ALA A 67 -12.39 10.28 2.38
N THR A 68 -12.10 10.23 3.68
CA THR A 68 -12.86 10.98 4.71
C THR A 68 -12.67 12.48 4.60
N LEU A 69 -11.48 12.94 4.18
CA LEU A 69 -11.16 14.36 4.05
C LEU A 69 -11.67 14.97 2.74
N LEU A 70 -12.06 14.13 1.78
CA LEU A 70 -12.66 14.52 0.50
C LEU A 70 -14.20 14.50 0.52
N ASP A 71 -14.83 14.19 1.66
CA ASP A 71 -16.26 13.92 1.71
C ASP A 71 -17.16 15.18 1.54
N VAL A 72 -18.23 14.94 0.77
CA VAL A 72 -19.45 15.71 0.48
C VAL A 72 -19.42 16.99 -0.37
N ASP A 73 -18.50 17.95 -0.20
CA ASP A 73 -18.67 19.26 -0.90
C ASP A 73 -17.40 19.87 -1.53
N GLY A 74 -16.26 19.16 -1.52
CA GLY A 74 -14.97 19.74 -1.96
C GLY A 74 -14.47 20.88 -1.06
N ASN A 75 -15.12 21.09 0.09
CA ASN A 75 -14.73 22.05 1.11
C ASN A 75 -13.80 21.37 2.11
N VAL A 76 -12.49 21.55 1.92
CA VAL A 76 -11.51 21.22 2.95
C VAL A 76 -11.48 22.37 3.96
N SER A 77 -11.87 22.11 5.21
CA SER A 77 -11.67 23.08 6.28
C SER A 77 -10.16 23.36 6.43
N PRO A 78 -9.74 24.61 6.71
CA PRO A 78 -8.33 24.88 7.01
C PRO A 78 -7.74 23.99 8.12
N ASP A 79 -8.57 23.57 9.07
CA ASP A 79 -8.18 22.68 10.17
C ASP A 79 -7.89 21.25 9.70
N ASP A 80 -8.53 20.82 8.61
CA ASP A 80 -8.43 19.48 8.02
C ASP A 80 -7.29 19.38 6.99
N MET A 81 -6.77 20.53 6.53
CA MET A 81 -5.69 20.56 5.55
C MET A 81 -4.41 19.87 6.05
N ARG A 82 -4.07 20.05 7.32
CA ARG A 82 -2.82 19.49 7.87
C ARG A 82 -2.89 17.95 7.95
N PRO A 83 -3.92 17.35 8.56
CA PRO A 83 -4.12 15.89 8.52
C PRO A 83 -4.17 15.32 7.10
N MET A 84 -4.80 16.04 6.15
CA MET A 84 -4.85 15.62 4.75
C MET A 84 -3.47 15.55 4.10
N LEU A 85 -2.64 16.58 4.32
CA LEU A 85 -1.28 16.60 3.81
C LEU A 85 -0.40 15.55 4.48
N GLU A 86 -0.64 15.23 5.75
CA GLU A 86 0.04 14.14 6.46
C GLU A 86 -0.32 12.77 5.88
N ALA A 87 -1.61 12.52 5.64
CA ALA A 87 -2.06 11.31 4.96
C ALA A 87 -1.48 11.19 3.53
N LEU A 88 -1.43 12.32 2.79
CA LEU A 88 -0.90 12.35 1.44
C LEU A 88 0.61 12.09 1.40
N PHE A 89 1.41 12.80 2.21
CA PHE A 89 2.86 12.68 2.19
C PHE A 89 3.38 11.44 2.92
N GLY A 90 2.58 10.90 3.85
CA GLY A 90 2.99 9.82 4.75
C GLY A 90 3.74 10.34 5.97
N GLU A 91 3.65 9.59 7.07
CA GLU A 91 4.17 9.96 8.39
C GLU A 91 5.66 10.35 8.36
N TYR A 92 6.47 9.62 7.59
CA TYR A 92 7.90 9.88 7.48
C TYR A 92 8.21 11.19 6.76
N ALA A 93 7.62 11.43 5.58
CA ALA A 93 7.96 12.57 4.74
C ALA A 93 7.28 13.88 5.19
N PHE A 94 6.09 13.77 5.79
CA PHE A 94 5.28 14.90 6.24
C PHE A 94 6.06 15.98 7.01
N PRO A 95 6.82 15.69 8.08
CA PRO A 95 7.52 16.73 8.85
C PRO A 95 8.54 17.51 8.00
N TYR A 96 9.20 16.85 7.05
CA TYR A 96 10.18 17.47 6.14
C TYR A 96 9.49 18.36 5.11
N VAL A 97 8.44 17.86 4.48
CA VAL A 97 7.68 18.61 3.48
C VAL A 97 6.98 19.80 4.12
N TRP A 98 6.31 19.59 5.26
CA TRP A 98 5.63 20.63 6.03
C TRP A 98 6.56 21.78 6.40
N ALA A 99 7.78 21.47 6.84
CA ALA A 99 8.79 22.48 7.18
C ALA A 99 9.13 23.40 6.01
N LYS A 100 9.06 22.91 4.76
CA LYS A 100 9.34 23.68 3.55
C LYS A 100 8.16 24.52 3.07
N ILE A 101 6.93 24.04 3.24
CA ILE A 101 5.73 24.65 2.63
C ILE A 101 4.89 25.52 3.58
N ARG A 102 4.93 25.29 4.90
CA ARG A 102 3.99 25.91 5.88
C ARG A 102 3.93 27.44 5.89
N ASN A 103 5.00 28.11 5.48
CA ASN A 103 5.13 29.58 5.44
C ASN A 103 5.27 30.12 4.01
N LYS A 104 4.87 29.33 3.00
CA LYS A 104 4.93 29.69 1.58
C LYS A 104 3.56 30.14 1.09
N HIS A 105 3.53 30.72 -0.11
CA HIS A 105 2.28 31.02 -0.79
C HIS A 105 1.44 29.73 -0.96
N PRO A 106 0.11 29.75 -0.73
CA PRO A 106 -0.73 28.56 -0.83
C PRO A 106 -0.58 27.77 -2.14
N ASP A 107 -0.39 28.48 -3.26
CA ASP A 107 -0.17 27.86 -4.58
C ASP A 107 1.05 26.92 -4.61
N VAL A 108 2.07 27.13 -3.78
CA VAL A 108 3.22 26.21 -3.69
C VAL A 108 2.75 24.82 -3.22
N THR A 109 1.90 24.78 -2.20
CA THR A 109 1.31 23.53 -1.71
C THR A 109 0.40 22.92 -2.75
N HIS A 110 -0.41 23.72 -3.43
CA HIS A 110 -1.31 23.25 -4.50
C HIS A 110 -0.52 22.58 -5.65
N TYR A 111 0.50 23.26 -6.19
CA TYR A 111 1.34 22.70 -7.26
C TYR A 111 2.09 21.44 -6.82
N LEU A 112 2.51 21.35 -5.56
CA LEU A 112 3.14 20.13 -5.03
C LEU A 112 2.15 18.97 -4.99
N VAL A 113 0.93 19.20 -4.48
CA VAL A 113 -0.13 18.19 -4.43
C VAL A 113 -0.50 17.72 -5.83
N GLU A 114 -0.67 18.63 -6.79
CA GLU A 114 -0.93 18.28 -8.19
C GLU A 114 0.17 17.40 -8.79
N ARG A 115 1.44 17.72 -8.53
CA ARG A 115 2.58 16.92 -9.02
C ARG A 115 2.61 15.52 -8.41
N ILE A 116 2.34 15.41 -7.12
CA ILE A 116 2.29 14.12 -6.41
C ILE A 116 1.12 13.28 -6.94
N ASN A 117 -0.06 13.88 -7.08
CA ASN A 117 -1.23 13.21 -7.64
C ASN A 117 -0.97 12.75 -9.08
N LYS A 118 -0.35 13.59 -9.91
CA LYS A 118 0.05 13.23 -11.27
C LYS A 118 1.05 12.08 -11.30
N HIS A 119 1.99 12.04 -10.35
CA HIS A 119 2.99 10.98 -10.25
C HIS A 119 2.36 9.61 -9.93
N PHE A 120 1.39 9.56 -9.01
CA PHE A 120 0.77 8.31 -8.58
C PHE A 120 -0.46 7.89 -9.39
N HIS A 121 -1.22 8.83 -9.95
CA HIS A 121 -2.51 8.56 -10.61
C HIS A 121 -2.53 8.96 -12.10
N GLY A 122 -1.47 9.57 -12.61
CA GLY A 122 -1.43 10.11 -13.97
C GLY A 122 -2.27 11.38 -14.14
N ASP A 123 -2.52 11.80 -15.38
CA ASP A 123 -3.46 12.89 -15.64
C ASP A 123 -4.88 12.43 -15.28
N ALA A 124 -5.62 13.25 -14.51
CA ALA A 124 -6.95 12.96 -13.96
C ALA A 124 -8.03 12.54 -14.99
N THR A 125 -7.71 12.54 -16.30
CA THR A 125 -8.56 12.12 -17.40
C THR A 125 -8.69 10.59 -17.57
N ASN A 126 -7.84 9.78 -16.93
CA ASN A 126 -7.83 8.32 -17.12
C ASN A 126 -8.30 7.49 -15.90
N GLY A 127 -8.45 8.09 -14.72
CA GLY A 127 -8.78 7.37 -13.48
C GLY A 127 -10.23 6.86 -13.41
N ALA A 128 -11.20 7.61 -13.96
CA ALA A 128 -12.62 7.23 -13.92
C ALA A 128 -12.99 6.03 -14.83
N LYS A 129 -12.07 5.55 -15.67
CA LYS A 129 -12.31 4.41 -16.57
C LYS A 129 -11.90 3.05 -15.99
N LYS A 130 -11.27 3.02 -14.80
CA LYS A 130 -10.75 1.79 -14.18
C LYS A 130 -11.27 1.55 -12.76
N LEU A 131 -12.49 2.02 -12.44
CA LEU A 131 -13.20 1.50 -11.28
C LEU A 131 -13.94 0.22 -11.69
N PRO A 132 -13.59 -0.96 -11.11
CA PRO A 132 -14.36 -2.17 -11.34
C PRO A 132 -15.78 -1.97 -10.81
N GLY A 133 -16.76 -2.02 -11.71
CA GLY A 133 -18.17 -1.73 -11.41
C GLY A 133 -18.85 -0.72 -12.35
N GLY A 134 -18.12 -0.14 -13.30
CA GLY A 134 -18.69 0.63 -14.40
C GLY A 134 -19.47 -0.24 -15.38
N SER A 135 -20.67 -0.68 -14.98
CA SER A 135 -21.67 -1.25 -15.87
C SER A 135 -22.00 -0.22 -16.95
N GLN A 136 -21.45 -0.38 -18.16
CA GLN A 136 -22.02 0.23 -19.34
C GLN A 136 -23.33 -0.52 -19.64
N GLY A 137 -24.42 -0.02 -19.05
CA GLY A 137 -25.76 -0.32 -19.55
C GLY A 137 -25.89 0.27 -20.95
N SER A 138 -26.34 -0.58 -21.87
CA SER A 138 -26.48 -0.38 -23.32
C SER A 138 -27.22 0.89 -23.76
#